data_AF-A0A6V7I102-F1
#
_entry.id   AF-A0A6V7I102-F1
#
_cell.length_a   1.000
_cell.length_b   1.000
_cell.length_c   1.000
_cell.angle_alpha   90.00
_cell.angle_beta   90.00
_cell.angle_gamma   90.00
#
_symmetry.space_group_name_H-M   'P 1'
#
loop_
_entity.id
_entity.type
_entity.pdbx_description
1 polymer ?
#
loop_
_entity_poly.entity_id
_entity_poly.type
_entity_poly.pdbx_seq_one_letter_code
_entity_poly.pdbx_strand_id
1 'polypeptide(L)'
;MGEAQGLSNNEAKNLCTEPEPATSEYIMQQTMYRIKDPKKSLPFYTQVLGMRLLQKLDFPEMKFSLYFMGYEKSEDIPTDKRESLEWTFSRKATIELT
;
A
#
# COMPACT_ATOMS: atom_id res chain seq x y z
N MET A 1 -5.38 32.70 -13.12
CA MET A 1 -5.63 31.56 -12.23
C MET A 1 -6.85 31.92 -11.41
N GLY A 2 -7.94 31.15 -11.50
CA GLY A 2 -9.10 31.39 -10.65
C GLY A 2 -8.75 31.08 -9.20
N GLU A 3 -9.28 31.85 -8.25
CA GLU A 3 -9.14 31.54 -6.83
C GLU A 3 -9.82 30.19 -6.57
N ALA A 4 -9.03 29.19 -6.16
CA ALA A 4 -9.58 27.92 -5.72
C ALA A 4 -10.24 28.13 -4.36
N GLN A 5 -11.56 28.32 -4.35
CA GLN A 5 -12.33 28.37 -3.11
C GLN A 5 -12.67 26.93 -2.70
N GLY A 6 -12.00 26.44 -1.65
CA GLY A 6 -12.33 25.15 -1.04
C GLY A 6 -13.60 25.21 -0.19
N LEU A 7 -14.10 24.04 0.19
CA LEU A 7 -15.22 23.93 1.15
C LEU A 7 -14.80 24.46 2.52
N SER A 8 -15.76 25.07 3.22
CA SER A 8 -15.64 25.31 4.66
C SER A 8 -15.68 23.99 5.45
N ASN A 9 -15.21 24.03 6.69
CA ASN A 9 -15.24 22.87 7.58
C ASN A 9 -16.66 22.31 7.80
N ASN A 10 -17.68 23.17 7.83
CA ASN A 10 -19.06 22.72 8.04
C ASN A 10 -19.64 22.08 6.77
N GLU A 11 -19.36 22.65 5.60
CA GLU A 11 -19.76 22.06 4.32
C GLU A 11 -19.12 20.68 4.13
N ALA A 12 -17.83 20.53 4.43
CA ALA A 12 -17.15 19.23 4.35
C ALA A 12 -17.78 18.19 5.30
N LYS A 13 -18.09 18.57 6.54
CA LYS A 13 -18.70 17.65 7.52
C LYS A 13 -20.11 17.21 7.13
N ASN A 14 -20.92 18.12 6.58
CA ASN A 14 -22.29 17.82 6.18
C ASN A 14 -22.39 16.85 5.00
N LEU A 15 -21.28 16.63 4.27
CA LEU A 15 -21.19 15.66 3.17
C LEU A 15 -20.77 14.25 3.64
N CYS A 16 -20.33 14.10 4.88
CA CYS A 16 -19.88 12.82 5.42
C CYS A 16 -21.01 12.08 6.14
N THR A 17 -21.01 10.75 6.03
CA THR A 17 -21.90 9.86 6.77
C THR A 17 -21.09 8.94 7.68
N GLU A 18 -21.73 8.41 8.73
CA GLU A 18 -21.12 7.36 9.54
C GLU A 18 -20.89 6.09 8.70
N PRO A 19 -19.78 5.36 8.90
CA PRO A 19 -19.53 4.10 8.21
C PRO A 19 -20.57 3.02 8.58
N GLU A 20 -21.00 2.24 7.58
CA GLU A 20 -21.86 1.08 7.80
C GLU A 20 -21.14 0.01 8.64
N PRO A 21 -21.78 -0.64 9.63
CA PRO A 21 -21.13 -1.65 10.47
C PRO A 21 -20.49 -2.81 9.70
N ALA A 22 -21.05 -3.16 8.54
CA ALA A 22 -20.50 -4.20 7.66
C ALA A 22 -19.10 -3.86 7.09
N THR A 23 -18.67 -2.60 7.17
CA THR A 23 -17.37 -2.12 6.66
C THR A 23 -16.32 -1.94 7.76
N SER A 24 -16.61 -2.32 9.02
CA SER A 24 -15.72 -2.06 10.17
C SER A 24 -14.32 -2.66 10.03
N GLU A 25 -14.21 -3.80 9.34
CA GLU A 25 -12.94 -4.51 9.14
C GLU A 25 -12.19 -4.10 7.87
N TYR A 26 -12.74 -3.17 7.07
CA TYR A 26 -12.08 -2.74 5.84
C TYR A 26 -10.82 -1.94 6.16
N ILE A 27 -9.80 -2.13 5.34
CA ILE A 27 -8.54 -1.39 5.42
C ILE A 27 -8.16 -0.85 4.05
N MET A 28 -7.57 0.34 4.03
CA MET A 28 -6.84 0.82 2.84
C MET A 28 -5.50 0.09 2.80
N GLN A 29 -5.50 -1.07 2.13
CA GLN A 29 -4.39 -2.01 2.19
C GLN A 29 -3.20 -1.55 1.33
N GLN A 30 -3.43 -1.13 0.09
CA GLN A 30 -2.37 -0.84 -0.88
C GLN A 30 -2.66 0.39 -1.73
N THR A 31 -1.59 1.02 -2.19
CA THR A 31 -1.59 1.92 -3.36
C THR A 31 -0.62 1.38 -4.38
N MET A 32 -1.09 1.17 -5.61
CA MET A 32 -0.30 0.56 -6.68
C MET A 32 0.27 1.61 -7.64
N TYR A 33 1.56 1.48 -7.94
CA TYR A 33 2.23 2.24 -8.98
C TYR A 33 3.00 1.34 -9.95
N ARG A 34 2.92 1.66 -11.24
CA ARG A 34 3.81 1.05 -12.23
C ARG A 34 5.20 1.65 -12.15
N ILE A 35 6.22 0.82 -12.17
CA ILE A 35 7.61 1.22 -12.13
C ILE A 35 8.35 0.73 -13.37
N LYS A 36 9.28 1.55 -13.88
CA LYS A 36 10.05 1.20 -15.09
C LYS A 36 11.17 0.19 -14.81
N ASP A 37 11.81 0.29 -13.65
CA ASP A 37 12.97 -0.52 -13.29
C ASP A 37 12.97 -0.83 -11.78
N PRO A 38 12.67 -2.08 -11.37
CA PRO A 38 12.69 -2.47 -9.96
C PRO A 38 14.09 -2.39 -9.34
N LYS A 39 15.16 -2.49 -10.13
CA LYS A 39 16.54 -2.38 -9.61
C LYS A 39 16.88 -0.97 -9.12
N LYS A 40 16.19 0.05 -9.64
CA LYS A 40 16.30 1.44 -9.17
C LYS A 40 15.25 1.78 -8.12
N SER A 41 14.05 1.24 -8.27
CA SER A 41 12.92 1.57 -7.40
C SER A 41 13.09 0.96 -6.01
N LEU A 42 13.49 -0.32 -5.90
CA LEU A 42 13.61 -0.97 -4.59
C LEU A 42 14.65 -0.31 -3.68
N PRO A 43 15.87 0.08 -4.13
CA PRO A 43 16.79 0.86 -3.31
C PRO A 43 16.23 2.23 -2.91
N PHE A 44 15.46 2.90 -3.77
CA PHE A 44 14.82 4.16 -3.40
C PHE A 44 13.82 3.96 -2.25
N TYR A 45 12.89 3.02 -2.37
CA TYR A 45 11.90 2.75 -1.33
C TYR A 45 12.54 2.20 -0.04
N THR A 46 13.60 1.41 -0.13
CA THR A 46 14.26 0.83 1.05
C THR A 46 15.29 1.75 1.71
N GLN A 47 16.25 2.29 0.95
CA GLN A 47 17.38 3.05 1.50
C GLN A 47 17.05 4.54 1.70
N VAL A 48 16.27 5.14 0.81
CA VAL A 48 15.93 6.58 0.90
C VAL A 48 14.69 6.78 1.77
N LEU A 49 13.64 5.99 1.53
CA LEU A 49 12.37 6.12 2.26
C LEU A 49 12.29 5.22 3.50
N GLY A 50 13.22 4.29 3.70
CA GLY A 50 13.25 3.45 4.91
C GLY A 50 12.18 2.35 4.95
N MET A 51 11.55 2.01 3.82
CA MET A 51 10.57 0.91 3.78
C MET A 51 11.25 -0.46 3.74
N ARG A 52 10.48 -1.51 4.04
CA ARG A 52 10.89 -2.90 3.85
C ARG A 52 10.10 -3.55 2.72
N LEU A 53 10.77 -4.41 1.96
CA LEU A 53 10.11 -5.34 1.04
C LEU A 53 9.41 -6.42 1.87
N LEU A 54 8.09 -6.45 1.84
CA LEU A 54 7.26 -7.39 2.60
C LEU A 54 7.00 -8.68 1.81
N GLN A 55 6.72 -8.54 0.52
CA GLN A 55 6.44 -9.68 -0.36
C GLN A 55 6.86 -9.39 -1.80
N LYS A 56 7.30 -10.43 -2.49
CA LYS A 56 7.53 -10.42 -3.94
C LYS A 56 6.75 -11.55 -4.59
N LEU A 57 5.92 -11.21 -5.58
CA LEU A 57 5.15 -12.18 -6.35
C LEU A 57 5.55 -12.10 -7.81
N ASP A 58 5.68 -13.25 -8.47
CA ASP A 58 5.99 -13.35 -9.89
C ASP A 58 4.85 -14.03 -10.61
N PHE A 59 4.45 -13.47 -11.76
CA PHE A 59 3.43 -14.02 -12.63
C PHE A 59 4.03 -14.25 -14.03
N PRO A 60 4.77 -15.35 -14.25
CA PRO A 60 5.53 -15.56 -15.49
C PRO A 60 4.66 -15.57 -16.76
N GLU A 61 3.47 -16.17 -16.68
CA GLU A 61 2.52 -16.24 -17.79
C GLU A 61 2.05 -14.85 -18.23
N MET A 62 1.89 -13.95 -17.26
CA MET A 62 1.47 -12.56 -17.49
C MET A 62 2.64 -11.58 -17.62
N LYS A 63 3.88 -12.06 -17.46
CA LYS A 63 5.13 -11.31 -17.64
C LYS A 63 5.26 -10.07 -16.75
N PHE A 64 4.82 -10.15 -15.50
CA PHE A 64 5.06 -9.10 -14.51
C PHE A 64 5.39 -9.66 -13.13
N SER A 65 5.93 -8.79 -12.28
CA SER A 65 6.18 -9.05 -10.87
C SER A 65 5.51 -7.97 -10.03
N LEU A 66 5.18 -8.30 -8.79
CA LEU A 66 4.68 -7.36 -7.78
C LEU A 66 5.67 -7.29 -6.62
N TYR A 67 5.90 -6.08 -6.11
CA TYR A 67 6.74 -5.83 -4.94
C TYR A 67 5.92 -5.02 -3.92
N PHE A 68 5.60 -5.64 -2.78
CA PHE A 68 4.88 -4.98 -1.70
C PHE A 68 5.87 -4.36 -0.72
N MET A 69 5.81 -3.04 -0.57
CA MET A 69 6.66 -2.25 0.32
C MET A 69 5.83 -1.70 1.48
N GLY A 70 6.41 -1.65 2.69
CA GLY A 70 5.74 -1.08 3.85
C GLY A 70 6.68 -0.81 5.03
N TYR A 71 6.14 -0.16 6.07
CA TYR A 71 6.87 0.17 7.30
C TYR A 71 6.54 -0.83 8.41
N GLU A 72 7.13 -2.01 8.31
CA GLU A 72 6.95 -3.08 9.31
C GLU A 72 8.29 -3.38 10.00
N LYS A 73 8.33 -4.28 10.99
CA LYS A 73 9.58 -4.82 11.55
C LYS A 73 9.94 -6.15 10.90
N SER A 74 11.22 -6.50 10.89
CA SER A 74 11.68 -7.73 10.24
C SER A 74 11.22 -8.95 10.99
N GLU A 75 11.16 -8.84 12.31
CA GLU A 75 10.78 -9.90 13.24
C GLU A 75 9.28 -10.26 13.13
N ASP A 76 8.47 -9.34 12.60
CA ASP A 76 7.02 -9.52 12.44
C ASP A 76 6.66 -10.24 11.13
N ILE A 77 7.60 -10.36 10.18
CA ILE A 77 7.37 -11.00 8.88
C ILE A 77 7.47 -12.52 9.05
N PRO A 78 6.38 -13.29 8.83
CA PRO A 78 6.45 -14.73 8.89
C PRO A 78 7.43 -15.31 7.86
N THR A 79 8.11 -16.38 8.23
CA THR A 79 9.06 -17.07 7.34
C THR A 79 8.38 -18.06 6.40
N ASP A 80 7.23 -18.60 6.79
CA ASP A 80 6.43 -19.44 5.89
C ASP A 80 5.86 -18.58 4.75
N LYS A 81 5.89 -19.12 3.53
CA LYS A 81 5.50 -18.36 2.33
C LYS A 81 4.03 -17.97 2.34
N ARG A 82 3.15 -18.88 2.76
CA ARG A 82 1.71 -18.65 2.77
C ARG A 82 1.36 -17.66 3.89
N GLU A 83 1.90 -17.87 5.07
CA GLU A 83 1.69 -16.98 6.21
C GLU A 83 2.22 -15.57 5.92
N SER A 84 3.39 -15.46 5.26
CA SER A 84 3.96 -14.17 4.84
C SER A 84 3.05 -13.42 3.87
N LEU A 85 2.41 -14.13 2.94
CA LEU A 85 1.46 -13.57 1.99
C LEU A 85 0.19 -13.06 2.68
N GLU A 86 -0.44 -13.90 3.51
CA GLU A 86 -1.65 -13.55 4.26
C GLU A 86 -1.37 -12.38 5.21
N TRP A 87 -0.22 -12.42 5.89
CA TRP A 87 0.24 -11.34 6.76
C TRP A 87 0.44 -10.03 5.99
N THR A 88 1.10 -10.06 4.82
CA THR A 88 1.33 -8.86 4.00
C THR A 88 0.01 -8.20 3.61
N PHE A 89 -1.00 -8.98 3.20
CA PHE A 89 -2.30 -8.45 2.81
C PHE A 89 -3.17 -7.99 3.99
N SER A 90 -2.79 -8.28 5.22
CA SER A 90 -3.39 -7.68 6.41
C SER A 90 -2.79 -6.30 6.78
N ARG A 91 -1.66 -5.91 6.16
CA ARG A 91 -0.99 -4.64 6.48
C ARG A 91 -1.69 -3.46 5.83
N LYS A 92 -1.80 -2.35 6.57
CA LYS A 92 -2.39 -1.09 6.09
C LYS A 92 -1.36 -0.30 5.30
N ALA A 93 -1.81 0.49 4.33
CA ALA A 93 -1.02 1.50 3.64
C ALA A 93 0.30 1.01 3.00
N THR A 94 0.29 -0.20 2.44
CA THR A 94 1.40 -0.72 1.65
C THR A 94 1.51 -0.03 0.30
N ILE A 95 2.71 -0.01 -0.27
CA ILE A 95 2.95 0.42 -1.65
C ILE A 95 3.22 -0.82 -2.48
N GLU A 96 2.36 -1.07 -3.46
CA GLU A 96 2.55 -2.13 -4.46
C GLU A 96 3.24 -1.54 -5.69
N LEU A 97 4.34 -2.16 -6.11
CA LEU A 97 5.08 -1.77 -7.30
C LEU A 97 5.01 -2.89 -8.34
N THR A 98 4.74 -2.54 -9.60
CA THR A 98 4.71 -3.50 -10.72
C THR A 98 5.46 -3.03 -11.95
#